data_AF-A0A7I8ILF1-F1
#
_entry.id   AF-A0A7I8ILF1-F1
#
_cell.length_a   1.000
_cell.length_b   1.000
_cell.length_c   1.000
_cell.angle_alpha   90.00
_cell.angle_beta   90.00
_cell.angle_gamma   90.00
#
_symmetry.space_group_name_H-M   'P 1'
#
loop_
_entity.id
_entity.type
_entity.pdbx_description
1 polymer ?
#
loop_
_entity_poly.entity_id
_entity_poly.type
_entity_poly.pdbx_seq_one_letter_code
_entity_poly.pdbx_strand_id
1 'polypeptide(L)'
;MGSSARRINVEKAVALGDDLIAVLNMKRESDSLMECLEGAETLRCCHRRIEVCKQQIDGAKNETVSDEEFERLQNELEKEIGDLESKRISIENQRADMKRKEKDELRMQNMLCMSTQVTRIIPDLDDRVGISGYIVDSEKNKFEKFQFESTPPHSRPATSCGRCSNHEHDVLPL
;
A
#
# COMPACT_ATOMS: atom_id res chain seq x y z
N MET A 1 79.72 48.91 51.13
CA MET A 1 79.21 48.22 52.34
C MET A 1 77.95 47.48 51.94
N GLY A 2 77.72 46.18 52.13
CA GLY A 2 78.50 45.05 52.63
C GLY A 2 77.71 43.79 52.23
N SER A 3 78.38 42.74 51.77
CA SER A 3 77.77 41.46 51.41
C SER A 3 77.13 40.81 52.64
N SER A 4 75.81 40.60 52.67
CA SER A 4 75.17 39.85 53.75
C SER A 4 75.42 38.35 53.53
N ALA A 5 76.45 37.83 54.18
CA ALA A 5 76.67 36.39 54.26
C ALA A 5 75.49 35.80 55.05
N ARG A 6 74.53 35.15 54.35
CA ARG A 6 73.48 34.36 55.01
C ARG A 6 74.17 33.24 55.79
N ARG A 7 74.28 33.40 57.11
CA ARG A 7 74.70 32.32 58.00
C ARG A 7 73.58 31.28 58.01
N ILE A 8 73.81 30.13 57.38
CA ILE A 8 72.87 29.01 57.42
C ILE A 8 72.98 28.39 58.81
N ASN A 9 71.85 28.25 59.49
CA ASN A 9 71.78 27.49 60.72
C ASN A 9 71.87 25.99 60.34
N VAL A 10 73.02 25.39 60.60
CA VAL A 10 73.34 24.01 60.23
C VAL A 10 72.39 23.02 60.91
N GLU A 11 71.98 23.28 62.14
CA GLU A 11 71.04 22.41 62.88
C GLU A 11 69.67 22.39 62.20
N LYS A 12 69.16 23.55 61.74
CA LYS A 12 67.91 23.62 60.97
C LYS A 12 68.03 22.94 59.61
N ALA A 13 69.20 23.03 58.97
CA ALA A 13 69.45 22.36 57.70
C ALA A 13 69.51 20.83 57.86
N VAL A 14 70.11 20.35 58.95
CA VAL A 14 70.16 18.93 59.30
C VAL A 14 68.77 18.42 59.69
N ALA A 15 68.03 19.13 60.55
CA ALA A 15 66.67 18.76 60.91
C ALA A 15 65.73 18.69 59.70
N LEU A 16 65.84 19.64 58.77
CA LEU A 16 65.10 19.59 57.50
C LEU A 16 65.53 18.39 56.64
N GLY A 17 66.81 18.02 56.67
CA GLY A 17 67.32 16.83 55.99
C GLY A 17 66.75 15.55 56.58
N ASP A 18 66.70 15.44 57.91
CA ASP A 18 66.12 14.30 58.63
C ASP A 18 64.62 14.18 58.37
N ASP A 19 63.88 15.30 58.37
CA ASP A 19 62.47 15.34 58.01
C ASP A 19 62.24 14.88 56.56
N LEU A 20 63.10 15.33 55.63
CA LEU A 20 63.03 14.91 54.22
C LEU A 20 63.33 13.41 54.06
N ILE A 21 64.33 12.89 54.77
CA ILE A 21 64.66 11.46 54.78
C ILE A 21 63.49 10.66 55.38
N ALA A 22 62.86 11.15 56.44
CA ALA A 22 61.72 10.50 57.07
C ALA A 22 60.52 10.43 56.12
N VAL A 23 60.20 11.52 55.42
CA VAL A 23 59.15 11.57 54.38
C VAL A 23 59.47 10.60 53.24
N LEU A 24 60.70 10.60 52.71
CA LEU A 24 61.09 9.71 51.62
C LEU A 24 61.13 8.22 52.03
N ASN A 25 61.42 7.92 53.30
CA ASN A 25 61.45 6.55 53.83
C ASN A 25 60.08 6.06 54.31
N MET A 26 59.01 6.86 54.23
CA MET A 26 57.65 6.40 54.50
C MET A 26 57.19 5.47 53.37
N LYS A 27 57.57 4.19 53.45
CA LYS A 27 57.24 3.14 52.48
C LYS A 27 55.77 3.14 52.07
N ARG A 28 54.87 3.39 53.03
CA ARG A 28 53.42 3.49 52.80
C ARG A 28 53.05 4.60 51.80
N GLU A 29 53.69 5.75 51.88
CA GLU A 29 53.42 6.90 50.99
C GLU A 29 53.99 6.64 49.59
N SER A 30 55.16 5.99 49.51
CA SER A 30 55.71 5.52 48.23
C SER A 30 54.79 4.53 47.52
N ASP A 31 54.19 3.59 48.25
CA ASP A 31 53.25 2.61 47.71
C ASP A 31 51.95 3.30 47.24
N SER A 32 51.41 4.23 48.04
CA SER A 32 50.23 5.03 47.65
C SER A 32 50.48 5.91 46.42
N LEU A 33 51.67 6.49 46.29
CA LEU A 33 52.04 7.27 45.10
C LEU A 33 52.14 6.40 43.85
N MET A 34 52.67 5.19 43.98
CA MET A 34 52.73 4.21 42.89
C MET A 34 51.33 3.78 42.45
N GLU A 35 50.44 3.49 43.40
CA GLU A 35 49.03 3.19 43.14
C GLU A 35 48.30 4.38 42.46
N CYS A 36 48.56 5.61 42.91
CA CYS A 36 48.02 6.81 42.27
C CYS A 36 48.53 6.97 40.82
N LEU A 37 49.80 6.64 40.55
CA LEU A 37 50.38 6.71 39.21
C LEU A 37 49.75 5.68 38.27
N GLU A 38 49.59 4.44 38.73
CA GLU A 38 48.92 3.37 37.98
C GLU A 38 47.43 3.69 37.74
N GLY A 39 46.76 4.26 38.75
CA GLY A 39 45.41 4.81 38.63
C GLY A 39 45.31 5.92 37.57
N ALA A 40 46.27 6.85 37.54
CA ALA A 40 46.30 7.91 36.53
C ALA A 40 46.54 7.37 35.10
N GLU A 41 47.33 6.32 34.95
CA GLU A 41 47.57 5.64 33.66
C GLU A 41 46.33 4.93 33.13
N THR A 42 45.62 4.20 33.99
CA THR A 42 44.36 3.54 33.60
C THR A 42 43.29 4.55 33.22
N LEU A 43 43.15 5.66 33.96
CA LEU A 43 42.25 6.77 33.60
C LEU A 43 42.60 7.39 32.25
N ARG A 44 43.89 7.60 31.97
CA ARG A 44 44.37 8.11 30.67
C ARG A 44 43.99 7.16 29.53
N CYS A 45 44.12 5.85 29.74
CA CYS A 45 43.71 4.83 28.78
C CYS A 45 42.19 4.85 28.55
N CYS A 46 41.40 4.90 29.62
CA CYS A 46 39.95 5.00 29.55
C CYS A 46 39.50 6.24 28.78
N HIS A 47 40.11 7.39 29.04
CA HIS A 47 39.82 8.63 28.32
C HIS A 47 40.03 8.47 26.81
N ARG A 48 41.17 7.89 26.39
CA ARG A 48 41.45 7.63 24.98
C ARG A 48 40.43 6.69 24.34
N ARG A 49 40.02 5.63 25.05
CA ARG A 49 39.01 4.67 24.57
C ARG A 49 37.64 5.32 24.41
N ILE A 50 37.26 6.21 25.33
CA ILE A 50 36.01 6.97 25.26
C ILE A 50 35.98 7.83 23.99
N GLU A 51 37.08 8.52 23.67
CA GLU A 51 37.15 9.35 22.45
C GLU A 51 37.04 8.52 21.16
N VAL A 52 37.70 7.35 21.11
CA VAL A 52 37.55 6.43 19.97
C VAL A 52 36.11 5.93 19.84
N CYS A 53 35.47 5.55 20.96
CA CYS A 53 34.07 5.13 20.95
C CYS A 53 33.12 6.24 20.50
N LYS A 54 33.34 7.51 20.91
CA LYS A 54 32.55 8.64 20.43
C LYS A 54 32.66 8.80 18.91
N GLN A 55 33.88 8.77 18.37
CA GLN A 55 34.09 8.87 16.92
C GLN A 55 33.43 7.71 16.16
N GLN A 56 33.46 6.50 16.70
CA GLN A 56 32.77 5.34 16.12
C GLN A 56 31.25 5.50 16.15
N ILE A 57 30.69 6.01 17.26
CA ILE A 57 29.26 6.28 17.38
C ILE A 57 28.83 7.35 16.37
N ASP A 58 29.58 8.43 16.24
CA ASP A 58 29.25 9.51 15.32
C ASP A 58 29.43 9.07 13.85
N GLY A 59 30.45 8.25 13.56
CA GLY A 59 30.62 7.61 12.25
C GLY A 59 29.42 6.72 11.90
N ALA A 60 29.01 5.83 12.81
CA ALA A 60 27.89 4.93 12.59
C ALA A 60 26.55 5.67 12.40
N LYS A 61 26.32 6.77 13.12
CA LYS A 61 25.11 7.62 12.96
C LYS A 61 25.03 8.31 11.60
N ASN A 62 26.18 8.64 11.00
CA ASN A 62 26.22 9.29 9.69
C ASN A 62 26.17 8.28 8.54
N GLU A 63 26.50 7.01 8.79
CA GLU A 63 26.40 5.92 7.83
C GLU A 63 24.97 5.36 7.72
N THR A 64 24.15 5.52 8.76
CA THR A 64 22.73 5.19 8.70
C THR A 64 21.98 6.15 7.77
N VAL A 65 21.00 5.63 7.02
CA VAL A 65 20.06 6.40 6.21
C VAL A 65 19.51 7.55 7.04
N SER A 66 19.55 8.76 6.50
CA SER A 66 19.05 9.93 7.22
C SER A 66 17.54 9.83 7.41
N ASP A 67 17.03 10.42 8.49
CA ASP A 67 15.59 10.39 8.79
C ASP A 67 14.79 10.97 7.61
N GLU A 68 15.32 11.97 6.88
CA GLU A 68 14.67 12.57 5.72
C GLU A 68 14.58 11.62 4.51
N GLU A 69 15.59 10.78 4.27
CA GLU A 69 15.56 9.79 3.19
C GLU A 69 14.55 8.68 3.51
N PHE A 70 14.48 8.26 4.77
CA PHE A 70 13.50 7.28 5.23
C PHE A 70 12.06 7.81 5.07
N GLU A 71 11.79 9.04 5.50
CA GLU A 71 10.47 9.68 5.33
C GLU A 71 10.07 9.82 3.86
N ARG A 72 11.02 10.19 2.99
CA ARG A 72 10.76 10.28 1.54
C ARG A 72 10.34 8.94 0.95
N LEU A 73 11.08 7.88 1.27
CA LEU A 73 10.77 6.52 0.79
C LEU A 73 9.43 6.03 1.33
N GLN A 74 9.12 6.33 2.60
CA GLN A 74 7.84 5.98 3.20
C GLN A 74 6.66 6.67 2.49
N ASN A 75 6.79 7.96 2.19
CA ASN A 75 5.76 8.72 1.48
C ASN A 75 5.57 8.25 0.03
N GLU A 76 6.66 7.91 -0.66
CA GLU A 76 6.60 7.37 -2.03
C GLU A 76 5.88 6.01 -2.06
N LEU A 77 6.22 5.14 -1.10
CA LEU A 77 5.57 3.83 -0.96
C LEU A 77 4.08 3.97 -0.63
N GLU A 78 3.70 4.86 0.28
CA GLU A 78 2.30 5.11 0.63
C GLU A 78 1.49 5.60 -0.57
N LYS A 79 2.07 6.52 -1.37
CA LYS A 79 1.45 7.01 -2.59
C LYS A 79 1.24 5.89 -3.61
N GLU A 80 2.25 5.05 -3.84
CA GLU A 80 2.14 3.94 -4.78
C GLU A 80 1.07 2.92 -4.34
N ILE A 81 0.99 2.62 -3.05
CA ILE A 81 -0.06 1.78 -2.48
C ILE A 81 -1.45 2.39 -2.76
N GLY A 82 -1.64 3.68 -2.50
CA GLY A 82 -2.91 4.37 -2.74
C GLY A 82 -3.34 4.37 -4.22
N ASP A 83 -2.39 4.59 -5.13
CA ASP A 83 -2.64 4.54 -6.58
C ASP A 83 -3.03 3.11 -7.03
N LEU A 84 -2.37 2.08 -6.49
CA LEU A 84 -2.68 0.68 -6.79
C LEU A 84 -4.02 0.25 -6.22
N GLU A 85 -4.37 0.67 -5.00
CA GLU A 85 -5.68 0.40 -4.41
C GLU A 85 -6.81 1.05 -5.23
N SER A 86 -6.62 2.28 -5.66
CA SER A 86 -7.57 2.99 -6.52
C SER A 86 -7.78 2.25 -7.86
N LYS A 87 -6.69 1.77 -8.49
CA LYS A 87 -6.75 0.94 -9.71
C LYS A 87 -7.47 -0.38 -9.45
N ARG A 88 -7.20 -1.04 -8.32
CA ARG A 88 -7.87 -2.30 -7.94
C ARG A 88 -9.39 -2.11 -7.86
N ILE A 89 -9.84 -1.08 -7.16
CA ILE A 89 -11.27 -0.76 -7.01
C ILE A 89 -11.91 -0.48 -8.37
N SER A 90 -11.24 0.28 -9.24
CA SER A 90 -11.73 0.56 -10.59
C SER A 90 -11.92 -0.71 -11.43
N ILE A 91 -10.93 -1.62 -11.41
CA ILE A 91 -11.00 -2.90 -12.12
C ILE A 91 -12.13 -3.78 -11.56
N GLU A 92 -12.30 -3.82 -10.24
CA GLU A 92 -13.33 -4.62 -9.60
C GLU A 92 -14.74 -4.15 -9.97
N ASN A 93 -14.96 -2.83 -9.95
CA ASN A 93 -16.22 -2.22 -10.42
C ASN A 93 -16.48 -2.53 -11.90
N GLN A 94 -15.47 -2.37 -12.76
CA GLN A 94 -15.60 -2.70 -14.18
C GLN A 94 -15.95 -4.17 -14.41
N ARG A 95 -15.34 -5.09 -13.67
CA ARG A 95 -15.66 -6.53 -13.73
C ARG A 95 -17.10 -6.82 -13.31
N ALA A 96 -17.57 -6.18 -12.24
CA ALA A 96 -18.95 -6.33 -11.80
C ALA A 96 -19.96 -5.84 -12.85
N ASP A 97 -19.67 -4.71 -13.49
CA ASP A 97 -20.50 -4.15 -14.56
C ASP A 97 -20.52 -5.03 -15.81
N MET A 98 -19.36 -5.56 -16.23
CA MET A 98 -19.28 -6.50 -17.34
C MET A 98 -20.10 -7.77 -17.06
N LYS A 99 -20.01 -8.32 -15.85
CA LYS A 99 -20.78 -9.51 -15.45
C LYS A 99 -22.30 -9.27 -15.47
N ARG A 100 -22.75 -8.07 -15.12
CA ARG A 100 -24.16 -7.67 -15.22
C ARG A 100 -24.60 -7.58 -16.69
N LYS A 101 -23.81 -6.91 -17.53
CA LYS A 101 -24.09 -6.77 -18.97
C LYS A 101 -24.15 -8.12 -19.68
N GLU A 102 -23.19 -9.02 -19.43
CA GLU A 102 -23.17 -10.37 -20.00
C GLU A 102 -24.42 -11.17 -19.62
N LYS A 103 -24.83 -11.09 -18.34
CA LYS A 103 -26.05 -11.74 -17.86
C LYS A 103 -27.31 -11.18 -18.55
N ASP A 104 -27.38 -9.87 -18.73
CA ASP A 104 -28.53 -9.23 -19.37
C ASP A 104 -28.56 -9.48 -20.88
N GLU A 105 -27.41 -9.54 -21.55
CA GLU A 105 -27.29 -9.93 -22.95
C GLU A 105 -27.75 -11.38 -23.16
N LEU A 106 -27.31 -12.31 -22.31
CA LEU A 106 -27.75 -13.71 -22.36
C LEU A 106 -29.26 -13.83 -22.14
N ARG A 107 -29.84 -13.03 -21.23
CA ARG A 107 -31.29 -12.97 -21.01
C ARG A 107 -32.03 -12.49 -22.26
N MET A 108 -31.56 -11.43 -22.90
CA MET A 108 -32.17 -10.92 -24.14
C MET A 108 -32.06 -11.92 -25.28
N GLN A 109 -30.89 -12.54 -25.46
CA GLN A 109 -30.67 -13.57 -26.48
C GLN A 109 -31.58 -14.79 -26.28
N ASN A 110 -31.71 -15.27 -25.04
CA ASN A 110 -32.61 -16.38 -24.72
C ASN A 110 -34.06 -16.04 -25.02
N MET A 111 -34.50 -14.82 -24.66
CA MET A 111 -35.85 -14.35 -24.98
C MET A 111 -36.10 -14.29 -26.49
N LEU A 112 -35.16 -13.72 -27.26
CA LEU A 112 -35.26 -13.65 -28.71
C LEU A 112 -35.31 -15.04 -29.36
N CYS A 113 -34.44 -15.95 -28.92
CA CYS A 113 -34.40 -17.33 -29.41
C CYS A 113 -35.75 -18.04 -29.19
N MET A 114 -36.30 -17.93 -27.98
CA MET A 114 -37.62 -18.48 -27.66
C MET A 114 -38.72 -17.87 -28.54
N SER A 115 -38.72 -16.55 -28.72
CA SER A 115 -39.71 -15.87 -29.58
C SER A 115 -39.63 -16.34 -31.03
N THR A 116 -38.43 -16.48 -31.60
CA THR A 116 -38.26 -16.98 -32.97
C THR A 116 -38.67 -18.45 -33.11
N GLN A 117 -38.44 -19.29 -32.10
CA GLN A 117 -38.86 -20.69 -32.13
C GLN A 117 -40.39 -20.84 -32.14
N VAL A 118 -41.09 -20.08 -31.30
CA VAL A 118 -42.55 -20.15 -31.18
C VAL A 118 -43.24 -19.52 -32.38
N THR A 119 -42.77 -18.35 -32.83
CA THR A 119 -43.43 -17.59 -33.88
C THR A 119 -42.99 -18.00 -35.28
N ARG A 120 -41.80 -18.59 -35.42
CA ARG A 120 -41.11 -18.80 -36.69
C ARG A 120 -40.94 -17.51 -37.50
N ILE A 121 -40.91 -16.36 -36.85
CA ILE A 121 -40.82 -15.04 -37.50
C ILE A 121 -39.44 -14.41 -37.23
N ILE A 122 -38.84 -13.84 -38.28
CA ILE A 122 -37.70 -12.93 -38.23
C ILE A 122 -38.19 -11.55 -38.71
N PRO A 123 -38.38 -10.58 -37.81
CA PRO A 123 -38.76 -9.23 -38.20
C PRO A 123 -37.69 -8.55 -39.05
N ASP A 124 -38.12 -7.72 -40.00
CA ASP A 124 -37.23 -6.78 -40.70
C ASP A 124 -37.04 -5.54 -39.80
N LEU A 125 -35.80 -5.28 -39.38
CA LEU A 125 -35.48 -4.17 -38.48
C LEU A 125 -35.19 -2.86 -39.21
N ASP A 126 -35.05 -2.91 -40.55
CA ASP A 126 -34.80 -1.73 -41.38
C ASP A 126 -36.11 -1.05 -41.82
N ASP A 127 -37.25 -1.76 -41.79
CA ASP A 127 -38.57 -1.21 -42.08
C ASP A 127 -39.10 -0.38 -40.90
N ARG A 128 -38.98 0.95 -41.01
CA ARG A 128 -39.47 1.90 -40.00
C ARG A 128 -40.93 2.29 -40.18
N VAL A 129 -41.57 1.85 -41.26
CA VAL A 129 -42.90 2.35 -41.68
C VAL A 129 -43.97 1.28 -41.46
N GLY A 130 -43.65 0.02 -41.74
CA GLY A 130 -44.56 -1.12 -41.61
C GLY A 130 -44.06 -2.18 -40.65
N ILE A 131 -44.89 -3.21 -40.44
CA ILE A 131 -44.47 -4.44 -39.77
C ILE A 131 -44.18 -5.45 -40.89
N SER A 132 -42.91 -5.70 -41.16
CA SER A 132 -42.49 -6.66 -42.18
C SER A 132 -41.43 -7.61 -41.65
N GLY A 133 -41.15 -8.67 -42.41
CA GLY A 133 -40.19 -9.69 -42.03
C GLY A 133 -40.34 -10.98 -42.82
N TYR A 134 -39.81 -12.07 -42.27
CA TYR A 134 -39.80 -13.39 -42.87
C TYR A 134 -40.40 -14.44 -41.92
N ILE A 135 -41.24 -15.31 -42.44
CA ILE A 135 -41.66 -16.56 -41.78
C ILE A 135 -40.68 -17.66 -42.21
N VAL A 136 -40.10 -18.36 -41.24
CA VAL A 136 -39.07 -19.37 -41.41
C VAL A 136 -39.68 -20.77 -41.29
N ASP A 137 -39.62 -21.57 -42.34
CA ASP A 137 -39.87 -23.01 -42.30
C ASP A 137 -38.52 -23.73 -42.27
N SER A 138 -38.08 -24.12 -41.08
CA SER A 138 -36.80 -24.79 -40.85
C SER A 138 -36.74 -26.20 -41.43
N GLU A 139 -37.87 -26.91 -41.52
CA GLU A 139 -37.93 -28.27 -42.06
C GLU A 139 -37.74 -28.28 -43.57
N LYS A 140 -38.30 -27.26 -44.24
CA LYS A 140 -38.25 -27.14 -45.70
C LYS A 140 -37.17 -26.19 -46.18
N ASN A 141 -36.43 -25.56 -45.26
CA ASN A 141 -35.46 -24.51 -45.52
C ASN A 141 -36.03 -23.41 -46.42
N LYS A 142 -37.22 -22.88 -46.06
CA LYS A 142 -37.93 -21.84 -46.81
C LYS A 142 -38.14 -20.59 -45.96
N PHE A 143 -38.10 -19.43 -46.64
CA PHE A 143 -38.35 -18.12 -46.04
C PHE A 143 -39.43 -17.41 -46.86
N GLU A 144 -40.54 -17.06 -46.22
CA GLU A 144 -41.66 -16.35 -46.85
C GLU A 144 -41.74 -14.92 -46.32
N LYS A 145 -41.63 -13.92 -47.20
CA LYS A 145 -41.68 -12.52 -46.81
C LYS A 145 -43.12 -12.09 -46.53
N PHE A 146 -43.34 -11.36 -45.45
CA PHE A 146 -44.60 -10.69 -45.14
C PHE A 146 -44.40 -9.18 -44.96
N GLN A 147 -45.46 -8.40 -45.17
CA GLN A 147 -45.48 -6.97 -44.93
C GLN A 147 -46.90 -6.51 -44.57
N PHE A 148 -47.01 -5.73 -43.51
CA PHE A 148 -48.24 -5.09 -43.05
C PHE A 148 -48.03 -3.58 -42.99
N GLU A 149 -49.00 -2.81 -43.49
CA GLU A 149 -49.00 -1.35 -43.38
C GLU A 149 -49.40 -0.93 -41.96
N SER A 150 -48.62 -0.03 -41.35
CA SER A 150 -49.00 0.58 -40.06
C SER A 150 -50.10 1.62 -40.30
N THR A 151 -51.37 1.19 -40.32
CA THR A 151 -52.48 2.15 -40.29
C THR A 151 -52.49 2.89 -38.95
N PRO A 152 -52.68 4.23 -38.91
CA PRO A 152 -52.74 4.97 -37.65
C PRO A 152 -53.85 4.42 -36.75
N PRO A 153 -53.69 4.45 -35.41
CA PRO A 153 -54.69 3.92 -34.50
C PRO A 153 -55.95 4.78 -34.61
N HIS A 154 -56.90 4.33 -35.42
CA HIS A 154 -58.29 4.73 -35.24
C HIS A 154 -58.67 4.39 -33.80
N SER A 155 -59.35 5.31 -33.13
CA SER A 155 -59.74 5.33 -31.72
C SER A 155 -60.70 4.21 -31.30
N ARG A 156 -60.37 2.96 -31.64
CA ARG A 156 -60.99 1.73 -31.16
C ARG A 156 -59.86 0.88 -30.58
N PRO A 157 -60.01 0.31 -29.38
CA PRO A 157 -59.03 -0.63 -28.87
C PRO A 157 -58.95 -1.79 -29.87
N ALA A 158 -57.84 -1.85 -30.61
CA ALA A 158 -57.62 -2.87 -31.60
C ALA A 158 -57.46 -4.21 -30.87
N THR A 159 -58.47 -5.06 -31.00
CA THR A 159 -58.43 -6.49 -30.77
C THR A 159 -57.47 -7.10 -31.79
N SER A 160 -56.17 -6.93 -31.60
CA SER A 160 -55.13 -7.53 -32.43
C SER A 160 -54.56 -8.78 -31.76
N CYS A 161 -55.45 -9.74 -31.50
CA CYS A 161 -55.07 -11.15 -31.42
C CYS A 161 -56.32 -12.02 -31.64
N GLY A 162 -56.86 -12.06 -32.86
CA GLY A 162 -57.97 -12.95 -33.22
C GLY A 162 -57.55 -14.40 -33.49
N ARG A 163 -56.28 -14.76 -33.27
CA ARG A 163 -55.74 -16.07 -33.68
C ARG A 163 -54.69 -16.69 -32.76
N CYS A 164 -54.45 -16.14 -31.57
CA CYS A 164 -53.59 -16.78 -30.56
C CYS A 164 -54.34 -16.89 -29.24
N SER A 165 -55.26 -17.86 -29.13
CA SER A 165 -55.69 -18.52 -27.88
C SER A 165 -56.85 -19.46 -28.21
N ASN A 166 -56.54 -20.72 -28.54
CA ASN A 166 -57.51 -21.83 -28.47
C ASN A 166 -56.78 -23.03 -27.87
N HIS A 167 -56.45 -22.94 -26.59
CA HIS A 167 -56.40 -24.09 -25.68
C HIS A 167 -56.35 -23.60 -24.23
N GLU A 168 -57.45 -22.99 -23.78
CA GLU A 168 -57.76 -22.99 -22.34
C GLU A 168 -58.44 -24.34 -22.07
N HIS A 169 -57.72 -25.25 -21.42
CA HIS A 169 -58.32 -26.40 -20.78
C HIS A 169 -58.78 -25.97 -19.39
N ASP A 170 -60.09 -26.15 -19.16
CA ASP A 170 -60.79 -26.00 -17.90
C ASP A 170 -60.05 -26.62 -16.70
N VAL A 171 -59.84 -25.83 -15.65
CA VAL A 171 -59.94 -26.30 -14.26
C VAL A 171 -60.54 -25.18 -13.40
N LEU A 172 -61.80 -25.37 -13.00
CA LEU A 172 -62.53 -24.60 -11.98
C LEU A 172 -62.10 -25.02 -10.55
N PRO A 173 -62.48 -24.25 -9.51
CA PRO A 173 -61.65 -24.04 -8.32
C PRO A 173 -62.02 -24.91 -7.12
N LEU A 174 -61.05 -25.10 -6.22
CA LEU A 174 -61.20 -25.12 -4.77
C LEU A 174 -59.95 -24.50 -4.13
#